data_AF-A0A0E3M4B9-F1
#
_entry.id   AF-A0A0E3M4B9-F1
#
_cell.length_a   1.000
_cell.length_b   1.000
_cell.length_c   1.000
_cell.angle_alpha   90.00
_cell.angle_beta   90.00
_cell.angle_gamma   90.00
#
_symmetry.space_group_name_H-M   'P 1'
#
loop_
_entity.id
_entity.type
_entity.pdbx_description
1 polymer ?
#
loop_
_entity_poly.entity_id
_entity_poly.type
_entity_poly.pdbx_seq_one_letter_code
_entity_poly.pdbx_strand_id
1 'polypeptide(L)'
;MEDVRKGKGLREEYEKIMKKFNVPSWYIESCKKINYMFPKAHAVAYAISALRIGWFKVYHPLAFYSAYFTIRANDFNTDLLYLKVEQIKLLMKEIKEKRYDNNSKAKDKYNIFQILLEMHARNLNFLPISIYKSDYKKFIVENGAIRPALNYIKGLGTEVAINIVNERKSGKFVSLEDFKSRTRINKSTIEYLQKSGIVEDLPKSNQITFFNLFDNK
;
A
#
# COMPACT_ATOMS: atom_id res chain seq x y z
N MET A 1 -29.56 27.24 4.81
CA MET A 1 -28.36 26.46 4.46
C MET A 1 -27.69 25.84 5.68
N GLU A 2 -27.33 26.63 6.70
CA GLU A 2 -26.58 26.18 7.88
C GLU A 2 -27.24 25.05 8.68
N ASP A 3 -28.54 25.14 8.93
CA ASP A 3 -29.27 24.11 9.67
C ASP A 3 -29.36 22.80 8.86
N VAL A 4 -29.65 22.91 7.56
CA VAL A 4 -29.74 21.77 6.62
C VAL A 4 -28.41 21.02 6.50
N ARG A 5 -27.28 21.73 6.31
CA ARG A 5 -25.97 21.06 6.13
C ARG A 5 -25.49 20.31 7.38
N LYS A 6 -26.04 20.65 8.55
CA LYS A 6 -25.75 20.03 9.85
C LYS A 6 -26.78 18.96 10.24
N GLY A 7 -27.71 18.60 9.34
CA GLY A 7 -28.73 17.61 9.63
C GLY A 7 -29.81 18.05 10.62
N LYS A 8 -29.94 19.36 10.87
CA LYS A 8 -30.96 19.90 11.78
C LYS A 8 -32.33 20.09 11.11
N GLY A 9 -32.46 19.67 9.84
CA GLY A 9 -33.68 19.82 9.05
C GLY A 9 -34.00 21.28 8.72
N LEU A 10 -35.30 21.57 8.61
CA LEU A 10 -35.83 22.86 8.19
C LEU A 10 -36.89 23.33 9.20
N ARG A 11 -36.71 24.53 9.77
CA ARG A 11 -37.68 25.12 10.69
C ARG A 11 -38.94 25.52 9.93
N GLU A 12 -40.09 25.53 10.62
CA GLU A 12 -41.37 25.91 10.01
C GLU A 12 -41.35 27.32 9.43
N GLU A 13 -40.64 28.26 10.06
CA GLU A 13 -40.44 29.63 9.57
C GLU A 13 -39.76 29.65 8.19
N TYR A 14 -38.73 28.83 8.01
CA TYR A 14 -37.99 28.73 6.74
C TYR A 14 -38.86 28.10 5.65
N GLU A 15 -39.68 27.11 6.00
CA GLU A 15 -40.59 26.47 5.05
C GLU A 15 -41.66 27.45 4.54
N LYS A 16 -42.24 28.27 5.44
CA LYS A 16 -43.19 29.32 5.06
C LYS A 16 -42.58 30.34 4.11
N ILE A 17 -41.35 30.80 4.39
CA ILE A 17 -40.61 31.72 3.51
C ILE A 17 -40.35 31.06 2.15
N MET A 18 -39.87 29.81 2.14
CA MET A 18 -39.60 29.07 0.89
C MET A 18 -40.87 28.91 0.04
N LYS A 19 -42.02 28.56 0.65
CA LYS A 19 -43.31 28.50 -0.05
C LYS A 19 -43.75 29.88 -0.58
N LYS A 20 -43.57 30.95 0.19
CA LYS A 20 -43.88 32.33 -0.22
C LYS A 20 -43.11 32.75 -1.48
N PHE A 21 -41.86 32.31 -1.61
CA PHE A 21 -41.02 32.59 -2.77
C PHE A 21 -41.10 31.51 -3.86
N ASN A 22 -42.19 30.72 -3.89
CA ASN A 22 -42.45 29.69 -4.91
C ASN A 22 -41.34 28.64 -5.03
N VAL A 23 -40.62 28.33 -3.94
CA VAL A 23 -39.67 27.21 -3.95
C VAL A 23 -40.45 25.90 -4.07
N PRO A 24 -40.10 25.02 -5.03
CA PRO A 24 -40.81 23.77 -5.23
C PRO A 24 -40.83 22.86 -3.98
N SER A 25 -41.95 22.15 -3.77
CA SER A 25 -42.13 21.24 -2.63
C SER A 25 -41.05 20.17 -2.55
N TRP A 26 -40.63 19.60 -3.68
CA TRP A 26 -39.57 18.59 -3.73
C TRP A 26 -38.23 19.10 -3.17
N TYR A 27 -37.93 20.39 -3.33
CA TYR A 27 -36.68 20.98 -2.83
C TYR A 27 -36.73 21.16 -1.31
N ILE A 28 -37.89 21.55 -0.78
CA ILE A 28 -38.14 21.63 0.67
C ILE A 28 -38.01 20.23 1.30
N GLU A 29 -38.60 19.22 0.68
CA GLU A 29 -38.48 17.83 1.13
C GLU A 29 -37.05 17.31 1.04
N SER A 30 -36.32 17.65 -0.03
CA SER A 30 -34.90 17.31 -0.18
C SER A 30 -34.07 17.90 0.97
N CYS A 31 -34.28 19.17 1.31
CA CYS A 31 -33.59 19.82 2.43
C CYS A 31 -33.85 19.13 3.78
N LYS A 32 -35.05 18.57 3.99
CA LYS A 32 -35.39 17.83 5.22
C LYS A 32 -34.68 16.48 5.33
N LYS A 33 -34.23 15.90 4.22
CA LYS A 33 -33.56 14.57 4.17
C LYS A 33 -32.05 14.63 4.35
N ILE A 34 -31.44 15.80 4.18
CA ILE A 34 -29.97 15.96 4.24
C ILE A 34 -29.51 15.85 5.69
N ASN A 35 -28.73 14.82 6.01
CA ASN A 35 -28.08 14.64 7.32
C ASN A 35 -26.73 15.38 7.41
N TYR A 36 -26.02 15.50 6.29
CA TYR A 36 -24.73 16.17 6.20
C TYR A 36 -24.48 16.65 4.77
N MET A 37 -23.91 17.85 4.60
CA MET A 37 -23.57 18.38 3.27
C MET A 37 -22.23 19.13 3.30
N PHE A 38 -21.35 18.81 2.35
CA PHE A 38 -20.06 19.46 2.22
C PHE A 38 -20.20 20.89 1.67
N PRO A 39 -19.40 21.85 2.16
CA PRO A 39 -19.26 23.14 1.51
C PRO A 39 -18.53 22.98 0.17
N LYS A 40 -18.88 23.80 -0.83
CA LYS A 40 -18.32 23.73 -2.19
C LYS A 40 -16.79 23.75 -2.19
N ALA A 41 -16.16 24.58 -1.37
CA ALA A 41 -14.69 24.66 -1.29
C ALA A 41 -14.04 23.32 -0.90
N HIS A 42 -14.65 22.57 0.03
CA HIS A 42 -14.17 21.25 0.43
C HIS A 42 -14.31 20.25 -0.72
N ALA A 43 -15.48 20.20 -1.37
CA ALA A 43 -15.70 19.34 -2.52
C ALA A 43 -14.71 19.62 -3.67
N VAL A 44 -14.45 20.90 -3.97
CA VAL A 44 -13.49 21.32 -5.00
C VAL A 44 -12.06 20.91 -4.65
N ALA A 45 -11.62 21.08 -3.40
CA ALA A 45 -10.27 20.68 -2.98
C ALA A 45 -10.02 19.17 -3.17
N TYR A 46 -11.01 18.34 -2.80
CA TYR A 46 -10.95 16.90 -3.00
C TYR A 46 -11.03 16.53 -4.49
N ALA A 47 -11.89 17.19 -5.25
CA ALA A 47 -12.02 16.95 -6.70
C ALA A 47 -10.71 17.26 -7.44
N ILE A 48 -10.05 18.39 -7.15
CA ILE A 48 -8.77 18.75 -7.75
C ILE A 48 -7.70 17.71 -7.40
N SER A 49 -7.64 17.27 -6.14
CA SER A 49 -6.69 16.24 -5.70
C SER A 49 -6.95 14.90 -6.40
N ALA A 50 -8.21 14.50 -6.53
CA ALA A 50 -8.60 13.29 -7.24
C ALA A 50 -8.27 13.37 -8.74
N LEU A 51 -8.49 14.51 -9.38
CA LEU A 51 -8.11 14.74 -10.79
C LEU A 51 -6.60 14.65 -10.99
N ARG A 52 -5.81 15.28 -10.12
CA ARG A 52 -4.35 15.18 -10.16
C ARG A 52 -3.87 13.74 -10.04
N ILE A 53 -4.39 12.99 -9.06
CA ILE A 53 -4.06 11.56 -8.89
C ILE A 53 -4.54 10.74 -10.09
N GLY A 54 -5.74 11.02 -10.61
CA GLY A 54 -6.31 10.37 -11.76
C GLY A 54 -5.48 10.58 -13.02
N TRP A 55 -4.90 11.76 -13.21
CA TRP A 55 -3.99 12.04 -14.30
C TRP A 55 -2.76 11.11 -14.26
N PHE A 56 -2.12 10.94 -13.10
CA PHE A 56 -1.02 9.95 -12.97
C PHE A 56 -1.51 8.52 -13.22
N LYS A 57 -2.70 8.16 -12.73
CA LYS A 57 -3.27 6.83 -12.96
C LYS A 57 -3.45 6.52 -14.45
N VAL A 58 -3.75 7.52 -15.28
CA VAL A 58 -3.95 7.35 -16.73
C VAL A 58 -2.62 7.43 -17.48
N TYR A 59 -1.84 8.49 -17.26
CA TYR A 59 -0.68 8.82 -18.10
C TYR A 59 0.66 8.31 -17.54
N HIS A 60 0.76 8.06 -16.23
CA HIS A 60 1.96 7.54 -15.57
C HIS A 60 1.61 6.39 -14.60
N PRO A 61 1.02 5.29 -15.10
CA PRO A 61 0.44 4.26 -14.25
C PRO A 61 1.46 3.63 -13.29
N LEU A 62 2.70 3.41 -13.71
CA LEU A 62 3.77 2.88 -12.84
C LEU A 62 4.02 3.80 -11.64
N ALA A 63 4.08 5.11 -11.84
CA ALA A 63 4.25 6.07 -10.75
C ALA A 63 3.04 6.06 -9.79
N PHE A 64 1.82 5.98 -10.35
CA PHE A 64 0.60 5.86 -9.55
C PHE A 64 0.61 4.62 -8.66
N TYR A 65 0.83 3.42 -9.22
CA TYR A 65 0.84 2.18 -8.46
C TYR A 65 1.99 2.16 -7.44
N SER A 66 3.18 2.62 -7.83
CA SER A 66 4.33 2.71 -6.92
C SER A 66 4.02 3.59 -5.70
N ALA A 67 3.42 4.75 -5.90
CA ALA A 67 3.00 5.63 -4.82
C ALA A 67 1.87 5.03 -3.99
N TYR A 68 0.88 4.39 -4.63
CA TYR A 68 -0.24 3.74 -3.96
C TYR A 68 0.25 2.64 -3.01
N PHE A 69 1.05 1.70 -3.49
CA PHE A 69 1.57 0.59 -2.68
C PHE A 69 2.51 1.08 -1.59
N THR A 70 3.28 2.15 -1.82
CA THR A 70 4.15 2.75 -0.79
C THR A 70 3.38 3.37 0.38
N ILE A 71 2.21 3.98 0.13
CA ILE A 71 1.53 4.84 1.11
C ILE A 71 0.27 4.18 1.71
N ARG A 72 -0.49 3.44 0.90
CA ARG A 72 -1.84 2.95 1.25
C ARG A 72 -1.87 1.47 1.64
N ALA A 73 -0.86 0.68 1.30
CA ALA A 73 -0.89 -0.78 1.45
C ALA A 73 -0.19 -1.28 2.73
N ASN A 74 -0.56 -0.76 3.90
CA ASN A 74 0.17 -1.02 5.18
C ASN A 74 0.01 -2.46 5.73
N ASP A 75 -1.03 -3.21 5.36
CA ASP A 75 -1.30 -4.58 5.82
C ASP A 75 -1.07 -5.64 4.72
N PHE A 76 -0.14 -5.36 3.81
CA PHE A 76 0.15 -6.19 2.65
C PHE A 76 1.58 -6.74 2.71
N ASN A 77 1.80 -7.96 2.24
CA ASN A 77 3.10 -8.63 2.33
C ASN A 77 3.48 -9.34 1.02
N THR A 78 4.70 -9.87 0.99
CA THR A 78 5.27 -10.63 -0.12
C THR A 78 4.40 -11.79 -0.60
N ASP A 79 3.75 -12.54 0.30
CA ASP A 79 2.89 -13.66 -0.07
C ASP A 79 1.68 -13.19 -0.92
N LEU A 80 1.21 -11.97 -0.68
CA LEU A 80 0.07 -11.39 -1.39
C LEU A 80 0.45 -10.63 -2.67
N LEU A 81 1.69 -10.13 -2.78
CA LEU A 81 2.18 -9.35 -3.93
C LEU A 81 2.24 -10.13 -5.23
N TYR A 82 2.58 -11.42 -5.15
CA TYR A 82 2.81 -12.26 -6.32
C TYR A 82 1.66 -13.24 -6.61
N LEU A 83 0.48 -12.99 -6.02
CA LEU A 83 -0.70 -13.82 -6.27
C LEU A 83 -1.13 -13.73 -7.73
N LYS A 84 -1.55 -14.87 -8.29
CA LYS A 84 -2.19 -14.91 -9.61
C LYS A 84 -3.58 -14.30 -9.55
N VAL A 85 -4.04 -13.76 -10.68
CA VAL A 85 -5.38 -13.15 -10.83
C VAL A 85 -6.51 -14.03 -10.28
N GLU A 86 -6.45 -15.34 -10.51
CA GLU A 86 -7.43 -16.32 -10.03
C GLU A 86 -7.46 -16.40 -8.50
N GLN A 87 -6.29 -16.44 -7.86
CA GLN A 87 -6.16 -16.49 -6.41
C GLN A 87 -6.68 -15.20 -5.77
N ILE A 88 -6.40 -14.05 -6.38
CA ILE A 88 -6.91 -12.76 -5.89
C ILE A 88 -8.45 -12.73 -5.97
N LYS A 89 -9.04 -13.18 -7.09
CA LYS A 89 -10.49 -13.26 -7.25
C LYS A 89 -11.15 -14.17 -6.21
N LEU A 90 -10.54 -15.33 -5.91
CA LEU A 90 -11.03 -16.24 -4.88
C LEU A 90 -11.02 -15.59 -3.51
N LEU A 91 -9.89 -15.00 -3.10
CA LEU A 91 -9.78 -14.29 -1.82
C LEU A 91 -10.77 -13.12 -1.72
N MET A 92 -11.00 -12.38 -2.80
CA MET A 92 -12.01 -11.32 -2.83
C MET A 92 -13.44 -11.85 -2.67
N LYS A 93 -13.74 -13.04 -3.21
CA LYS A 93 -15.04 -13.70 -3.02
C LYS A 93 -15.23 -14.09 -1.56
N GLU A 94 -14.22 -14.69 -0.93
CA GLU A 94 -14.25 -15.06 0.49
C GLU A 94 -14.50 -13.86 1.42
N ILE A 95 -13.87 -12.70 1.17
CA ILE A 95 -14.11 -11.54 2.04
C ILE A 95 -15.51 -10.95 1.83
N LYS A 96 -16.09 -11.07 0.62
CA LYS A 96 -17.47 -10.65 0.35
C LYS A 96 -18.48 -11.54 1.07
N GLU A 97 -18.28 -12.85 1.03
CA GLU A 97 -19.17 -13.84 1.66
C GLU A 97 -19.22 -13.70 3.17
N LYS A 98 -18.09 -13.32 3.80
CA LYS A 98 -18.00 -13.10 5.25
C LYS A 98 -18.69 -11.83 5.77
N ARG A 99 -19.59 -11.20 4.98
CA ARG A 99 -20.34 -9.96 5.28
C ARG A 99 -19.49 -8.90 5.99
N TYR A 100 -18.77 -8.18 5.14
CA TYR A 100 -17.70 -7.27 5.46
C TYR A 100 -18.09 -6.01 6.31
N ASP A 101 -19.37 -5.74 6.53
CA ASP A 101 -19.87 -4.40 6.92
C ASP A 101 -19.27 -3.76 8.18
N ASN A 102 -18.64 -4.54 9.09
CA ASN A 102 -18.08 -4.02 10.34
C ASN A 102 -16.54 -4.10 10.50
N ASN A 103 -15.76 -4.67 9.57
CA ASN A 103 -14.31 -4.95 9.84
C ASN A 103 -13.34 -4.16 8.97
N SER A 104 -13.08 -2.87 9.27
CA SER A 104 -12.21 -1.94 8.51
C SER A 104 -10.99 -2.55 7.77
N LYS A 105 -10.28 -3.49 8.39
CA LYS A 105 -9.07 -4.12 7.81
C LYS A 105 -9.34 -4.91 6.54
N ALA A 106 -10.46 -5.63 6.45
CA ALA A 106 -10.71 -6.44 5.25
C ALA A 106 -11.19 -5.61 4.04
N LYS A 107 -11.62 -4.34 4.20
CA LYS A 107 -11.95 -3.39 3.11
C LYS A 107 -10.69 -2.79 2.60
N ASP A 108 -9.78 -2.44 3.50
CA ASP A 108 -8.46 -1.99 3.09
C ASP A 108 -7.79 -3.10 2.27
N LYS A 109 -7.84 -4.34 2.75
CA LYS A 109 -7.36 -5.51 1.99
C LYS A 109 -8.09 -5.71 0.65
N TYR A 110 -9.42 -5.61 0.64
CA TYR A 110 -10.23 -5.74 -0.57
C TYR A 110 -9.91 -4.64 -1.60
N ASN A 111 -9.76 -3.39 -1.15
CA ASN A 111 -9.39 -2.24 -1.99
C ASN A 111 -7.98 -2.42 -2.56
N ILE A 112 -7.02 -2.93 -1.78
CA ILE A 112 -5.68 -3.26 -2.28
C ILE A 112 -5.76 -4.35 -3.36
N PHE A 113 -6.57 -5.40 -3.17
CA PHE A 113 -6.77 -6.43 -4.18
C PHE A 113 -7.42 -5.89 -5.46
N GLN A 114 -8.35 -4.93 -5.38
CA GLN A 114 -8.91 -4.27 -6.56
C GLN A 114 -7.82 -3.54 -7.36
N ILE A 115 -6.94 -2.81 -6.68
CA ILE A 115 -5.83 -2.10 -7.32
C ILE A 115 -4.82 -3.07 -7.91
N LEU A 116 -4.54 -4.19 -7.22
CA LEU A 116 -3.66 -5.23 -7.73
C LEU A 116 -4.23 -5.91 -9.00
N LEU A 117 -5.51 -6.25 -9.00
CA LEU A 117 -6.19 -6.79 -10.20
C LEU A 117 -6.16 -5.81 -11.37
N GLU A 118 -6.38 -4.52 -11.11
CA GLU A 118 -6.30 -3.48 -12.13
C GLU A 118 -4.88 -3.36 -12.71
N MET A 119 -3.85 -3.41 -11.85
CA MET A 119 -2.45 -3.38 -12.27
C MET A 119 -2.11 -4.57 -13.17
N HIS A 120 -2.53 -5.79 -12.80
CA HIS A 120 -2.38 -6.98 -13.64
C HIS A 120 -3.16 -6.88 -14.96
N ALA A 121 -4.38 -6.35 -14.94
CA ALA A 121 -5.18 -6.14 -16.15
C ALA A 121 -4.55 -5.14 -17.13
N ARG A 122 -3.67 -4.25 -16.63
CA ARG A 122 -2.86 -3.34 -17.43
C ARG A 122 -1.49 -3.91 -17.82
N ASN A 123 -1.26 -5.21 -17.60
CA ASN A 123 0.00 -5.91 -17.87
C ASN A 123 1.21 -5.32 -17.11
N LEU A 124 0.97 -4.69 -15.97
CA LEU A 124 2.03 -4.18 -15.10
C LEU A 124 2.30 -5.20 -13.99
N ASN A 125 3.57 -5.47 -13.74
CA ASN A 125 3.99 -6.52 -12.81
C ASN A 125 5.02 -6.00 -11.80
N PHE A 126 5.16 -6.74 -10.70
CA PHE A 126 6.22 -6.52 -9.74
C PHE A 126 7.49 -7.26 -10.15
N LEU A 127 8.64 -6.60 -9.97
CA LEU A 127 9.94 -7.25 -9.96
C LEU A 127 10.14 -7.99 -8.63
N PRO A 128 10.98 -9.04 -8.59
CA PRO A 128 11.35 -9.68 -7.35
C PRO A 128 11.98 -8.68 -6.38
N ILE A 129 11.78 -8.87 -5.08
CA ILE A 129 12.45 -8.05 -4.07
C ILE A 129 13.95 -8.36 -4.10
N SER A 130 14.78 -7.33 -4.00
CA SER A 130 16.23 -7.46 -4.02
C SER A 130 16.84 -6.70 -2.86
N ILE A 131 17.70 -7.36 -2.08
CA ILE A 131 18.42 -6.74 -0.96
C ILE A 131 19.29 -5.56 -1.41
N TYR A 132 19.79 -5.58 -2.64
CA TYR A 132 20.69 -4.55 -3.16
C TYR A 132 19.96 -3.42 -3.88
N LYS A 133 18.80 -3.69 -4.48
CA LYS A 133 18.06 -2.70 -5.28
C LYS A 133 16.82 -2.14 -4.59
N SER A 134 16.08 -2.94 -3.83
CA SER A 134 14.84 -2.49 -3.17
C SER A 134 15.14 -1.41 -2.13
N ASP A 135 14.25 -0.44 -2.01
CA ASP A 135 14.28 0.53 -0.91
C ASP A 135 13.71 -0.10 0.38
N TYR A 136 13.94 0.52 1.53
CA TYR A 136 13.44 0.01 2.80
C TYR A 136 11.91 0.15 2.92
N LYS A 137 11.31 1.18 2.32
CA LYS A 137 9.87 1.48 2.43
C LYS A 137 9.20 1.82 1.09
N LYS A 138 9.94 2.38 0.13
CA LYS A 138 9.37 2.86 -1.14
C LYS A 138 9.35 1.75 -2.18
N PHE A 139 8.23 1.62 -2.88
CA PHE A 139 8.20 0.92 -4.16
C PHE A 139 8.92 1.80 -5.17
N ILE A 140 9.80 1.21 -5.97
CA ILE A 140 10.60 1.94 -6.97
C ILE A 140 10.22 1.45 -8.36
N VAL A 141 10.18 2.37 -9.32
CA VAL A 141 9.95 2.03 -10.73
C VAL A 141 11.30 1.69 -11.35
N GLU A 142 11.43 0.50 -11.93
CA GLU A 142 12.65 0.02 -12.58
C GLU A 142 12.26 -0.75 -13.85
N ASN A 143 12.86 -0.40 -14.99
CA ASN A 143 12.71 -1.10 -16.28
C ASN A 143 11.25 -1.40 -16.69
N GLY A 144 10.35 -0.43 -16.53
CA GLY A 144 8.93 -0.59 -16.89
C GLY A 144 8.10 -1.44 -15.92
N ALA A 145 8.68 -1.82 -14.77
CA ALA A 145 8.02 -2.58 -13.72
C ALA A 145 8.24 -1.91 -12.35
N ILE A 146 7.64 -2.48 -11.30
CA ILE A 146 7.71 -1.93 -9.94
C ILE A 146 8.45 -2.90 -9.05
N ARG A 147 9.52 -2.47 -8.38
CA ARG A 147 10.21 -3.27 -7.38
C ARG A 147 9.64 -2.96 -5.99
N PRO A 148 9.12 -3.97 -5.26
CA PRO A 148 8.61 -3.77 -3.91
C PRO A 148 9.71 -3.42 -2.90
N ALA A 149 9.27 -2.76 -1.82
CA ALA A 149 10.12 -2.40 -0.70
C ALA A 149 10.42 -3.58 0.23
N LEU A 150 11.52 -3.50 0.97
CA LEU A 150 11.96 -4.56 1.87
C LEU A 150 11.00 -4.78 3.05
N ASN A 151 10.37 -3.74 3.58
CA ASN A 151 9.42 -3.86 4.69
C ASN A 151 8.13 -4.65 4.37
N TYR A 152 7.90 -5.02 3.10
CA TYR A 152 6.81 -5.91 2.70
C TYR A 152 7.16 -7.38 2.84
N ILE A 153 8.44 -7.71 3.06
CA ILE A 153 8.86 -9.07 3.37
C ILE A 153 8.22 -9.49 4.68
N LYS A 154 7.52 -10.62 4.67
CA LYS A 154 6.87 -11.18 5.85
C LYS A 154 7.87 -11.36 6.99
N GLY A 155 7.58 -10.74 8.12
CA GLY A 155 8.45 -10.79 9.31
C GLY A 155 9.66 -9.85 9.25
N LEU A 156 9.74 -8.94 8.27
CA LEU A 156 10.79 -7.93 8.16
C LEU A 156 10.21 -6.54 8.50
N GLY A 157 10.48 -6.07 9.71
CA GLY A 157 10.04 -4.75 10.16
C GLY A 157 10.80 -3.60 9.50
N THR A 158 10.24 -2.39 9.57
CA THR A 158 10.83 -1.18 8.99
C THR A 158 12.24 -0.89 9.49
N GLU A 159 12.53 -1.14 10.77
CA GLU A 159 13.86 -0.92 11.36
C GLU A 159 14.92 -1.84 10.75
N VAL A 160 14.60 -3.13 10.61
CA VAL A 160 15.48 -4.11 9.97
C VAL A 160 15.68 -3.75 8.50
N ALA A 161 14.63 -3.32 7.81
CA ALA A 161 14.73 -2.85 6.42
C ALA A 161 15.68 -1.64 6.28
N ILE A 162 15.59 -0.66 7.18
CA ILE A 162 16.50 0.49 7.23
C ILE A 162 17.93 0.02 7.46
N ASN A 163 18.13 -0.90 8.41
CA ASN A 163 19.46 -1.41 8.74
C ASN A 163 20.10 -2.11 7.53
N ILE A 164 19.35 -2.95 6.80
CA ILE A 164 19.81 -3.59 5.57
C ILE A 164 20.27 -2.55 4.53
N VAL A 165 19.49 -1.49 4.34
CA VAL A 165 19.80 -0.43 3.36
C VAL A 165 21.02 0.41 3.77
N ASN A 166 21.26 0.58 5.07
CA ASN A 166 22.44 1.27 5.58
C ASN A 166 23.69 0.37 5.47
N GLU A 167 23.60 -0.87 5.93
CA GLU A 167 24.71 -1.82 5.90
C GLU A 167 25.19 -2.10 4.48
N ARG A 168 24.29 -2.27 3.50
CA ARG A 168 24.69 -2.51 2.11
C ARG A 168 25.51 -1.36 1.48
N LYS A 169 25.49 -0.15 2.07
CA LYS A 169 26.35 0.97 1.63
C LYS A 169 27.80 0.78 2.06
N SER A 170 28.02 0.13 3.21
CA SER A 170 29.35 -0.17 3.75
C SER A 170 30.05 -1.31 3.01
N GLY A 171 29.35 -2.03 2.13
CA GLY A 171 29.91 -3.11 1.32
C GLY A 171 28.87 -4.20 1.04
N LYS A 172 29.16 -5.03 0.04
CA LYS A 172 28.34 -6.22 -0.26
C LYS A 172 28.38 -7.21 0.91
N PHE A 173 27.31 -7.97 1.08
CA PHE A 173 27.28 -9.04 2.07
C PHE A 173 28.07 -10.24 1.53
N VAL A 174 28.95 -10.80 2.36
CA VAL A 174 29.85 -11.89 1.95
C VAL A 174 29.23 -13.26 2.17
N SER A 175 28.43 -13.42 3.22
CA SER A 175 27.71 -14.65 3.55
C SER A 175 26.41 -14.37 4.28
N LEU A 176 25.61 -15.40 4.50
CA LEU A 176 24.41 -15.32 5.34
C LEU A 176 24.72 -15.01 6.81
N GLU A 177 25.88 -15.43 7.32
CA GLU A 177 26.35 -15.08 8.66
C GLU A 177 26.72 -13.60 8.75
N ASP A 178 27.44 -13.07 7.75
CA ASP A 178 27.74 -11.64 7.63
C ASP A 178 26.46 -10.80 7.51
N PHE A 179 25.51 -11.26 6.70
CA PHE A 179 24.20 -10.63 6.58
C PHE A 179 23.47 -10.62 7.93
N LYS A 180 23.45 -11.75 8.65
CA LYS A 180 22.76 -11.87 9.95
C LYS A 180 23.39 -10.97 11.02
N SER A 181 24.71 -10.96 11.13
CA SER A 181 25.43 -10.20 12.16
C SER A 181 25.24 -8.70 11.96
N ARG A 182 25.35 -8.22 10.72
CA ARG A 182 25.24 -6.81 10.36
C ARG A 182 23.80 -6.29 10.43
N THR A 183 22.85 -7.07 9.94
CA THR A 183 21.45 -6.61 9.82
C THR A 183 20.61 -6.88 11.06
N ARG A 184 21.09 -7.69 12.01
CA ARG A 184 20.38 -8.12 13.24
C ARG A 184 19.02 -8.76 12.94
N ILE A 185 18.91 -9.43 11.80
CA ILE A 185 17.67 -10.06 11.35
C ILE A 185 17.41 -11.39 12.11
N ASN A 186 16.13 -11.69 12.34
CA ASN A 186 15.72 -12.92 13.00
C ASN A 186 15.95 -14.16 12.12
N LYS A 187 16.19 -15.32 12.76
CA LYS A 187 16.41 -16.60 12.06
C LYS A 187 15.24 -16.98 11.16
N SER A 188 14.00 -16.80 11.63
CA SER A 188 12.79 -17.09 10.85
C SER A 188 12.68 -16.27 9.57
N THR A 189 13.09 -14.99 9.61
CA THR A 189 13.07 -14.11 8.43
C THR A 189 14.17 -14.48 7.45
N ILE A 190 15.36 -14.93 7.91
CA ILE A 190 16.41 -15.45 7.03
C ILE A 190 15.92 -16.70 6.28
N GLU A 191 15.30 -17.64 6.99
CA GLU A 191 14.74 -18.84 6.38
C GLU A 191 13.66 -18.50 5.33
N TYR A 192 12.86 -17.46 5.58
CA TYR A 192 11.91 -16.94 4.59
C TYR A 192 12.63 -16.35 3.37
N LEU A 193 13.65 -15.50 3.57
CA LEU A 193 14.44 -14.91 2.48
C LEU A 193 15.10 -15.99 1.61
N GLN A 194 15.60 -17.06 2.22
CA GLN A 194 16.18 -18.21 1.51
C GLN A 194 15.12 -18.94 0.70
N LYS A 195 13.96 -19.27 1.31
CA LYS A 195 12.84 -19.93 0.61
C LYS A 195 12.28 -19.12 -0.54
N SER A 196 12.31 -17.79 -0.42
CA SER A 196 11.85 -16.86 -1.47
C SER A 196 12.91 -16.57 -2.54
N GLY A 197 14.12 -17.16 -2.45
CA GLY A 197 15.19 -16.95 -3.43
C GLY A 197 15.82 -15.55 -3.40
N ILE A 198 15.57 -14.73 -2.37
CA ILE A 198 16.05 -13.33 -2.31
C ILE A 198 17.55 -13.27 -1.97
N VAL A 199 18.06 -14.27 -1.23
CA VAL A 199 19.46 -14.40 -0.78
C VAL A 199 20.15 -15.64 -1.34
N GLU A 200 19.65 -16.21 -2.44
CA GLU A 200 20.16 -17.48 -2.98
C GLU A 200 21.63 -17.42 -3.39
N ASP A 201 22.10 -16.24 -3.83
CA ASP A 201 23.49 -16.00 -4.24
C ASP A 201 24.50 -15.91 -3.07
N LEU A 202 24.06 -15.94 -1.81
CA LEU A 202 24.95 -15.78 -0.65
C LEU A 202 25.38 -17.16 -0.07
N PRO A 203 26.70 -17.41 0.07
CA PRO A 203 27.19 -18.62 0.71
C PRO A 203 26.77 -18.68 2.19
N LYS A 204 26.60 -19.90 2.71
CA LYS A 204 26.07 -20.13 4.07
C LYS A 204 26.99 -19.61 5.18
N SER A 205 28.30 -19.68 5.00
CA SER A 205 29.30 -19.17 5.95
C SER A 205 30.51 -18.60 5.22
N ASN A 206 31.25 -17.72 5.91
CA ASN A 206 32.56 -17.25 5.45
C ASN A 206 33.60 -18.34 5.74
N GLN A 207 33.81 -19.31 4.83
CA GLN A 207 34.84 -20.34 5.04
C GLN A 207 36.29 -19.84 4.88
N ILE A 208 36.51 -18.54 4.61
CA ILE A 208 37.86 -17.96 4.58
C ILE A 208 37.83 -16.64 5.35
N THR A 209 38.08 -16.70 6.65
CA THR A 209 38.47 -15.55 7.46
C THR A 209 39.94 -15.25 7.15
N PHE A 210 40.25 -14.05 6.67
CA PHE A 210 41.63 -13.63 6.32
C PHE A 210 42.63 -13.80 7.49
N PHE A 211 42.13 -13.83 8.73
CA PHE A 211 42.93 -14.06 9.95
C PHE A 211 43.40 -15.51 10.12
N ASN A 212 42.65 -16.50 9.61
CA ASN A 212 43.04 -17.91 9.72
C ASN A 212 44.24 -18.28 8.84
N LEU A 213 44.66 -17.41 7.92
CA LEU A 213 45.86 -17.59 7.09
C LEU A 213 47.15 -17.20 7.83
N PHE A 214 47.06 -16.43 8.92
CA PHE A 214 48.23 -15.95 9.68
C PHE A 214 48.41 -16.63 11.04
N ASP A 215 47.42 -17.38 11.52
CA ASP A 215 47.47 -18.08 12.81
C ASP A 215 48.05 -19.51 12.74
N ASN A 216 48.59 -19.93 11.59
CA ASN A 216 49.33 -21.19 11.42
C ASN A 216 50.83 -20.93 11.17
N LYS A 217 51.51 -20.30 12.12
CA LYS A 217 52.97 -20.34 12.24
C LYS A 217 53.39 -20.68 13.65
#